data_AF-A0AAU5X9D9-F1
#
_entry.id   AF-A0AAU5X9D9-F1
#
_cell.length_a   1.000
_cell.length_b   1.000
_cell.length_c   1.000
_cell.angle_alpha   90.00
_cell.angle_beta   90.00
_cell.angle_gamma   90.00
#
_symmetry.space_group_name_H-M   'P 1'
#
loop_
_entity.id
_entity.type
_entity.pdbx_description
1 polymer ?
#
loop_
_entity_poly.entity_id
_entity_poly.type
_entity_poly.pdbx_seq_one_letter_code
_entity_poly.pdbx_strand_id
1 'polypeptide(L)'
;MPNTSRNTRLDLQEEPTRNDAARQIVAGFATTLPTRTNYWRTIDTALADITDLANTLARTHLDYADLLAAARATLGAHLDGEDDPLSYLRDELQAQRADR
;
A
#
# COMPACT_ATOMS: atom_id res chain seq x y z
N MET A 1 0.63 25.76 23.07
CA MET A 1 0.11 24.70 22.18
C MET A 1 0.70 24.90 20.80
N PRO A 2 1.53 23.98 20.26
CA PRO A 2 1.80 23.97 18.83
C PRO A 2 0.84 22.99 18.16
N ASN A 3 0.14 23.49 17.14
CA ASN A 3 -0.62 22.69 16.21
C ASN A 3 0.40 22.01 15.28
N THR A 4 0.92 20.86 15.71
CA THR A 4 1.85 20.06 14.92
C THR A 4 1.09 19.56 13.71
N SER A 5 1.41 20.11 12.54
CA SER A 5 0.93 19.68 11.24
C SER A 5 0.91 18.16 11.19
N ARG A 6 -0.29 17.59 11.27
CA ARG A 6 -0.59 16.17 11.15
C ARG A 6 -0.45 15.75 9.67
N ASN A 7 0.69 16.11 9.08
CA ASN A 7 1.33 15.51 7.92
C ASN A 7 2.16 14.30 8.40
N THR A 8 1.69 13.61 9.44
CA THR A 8 2.24 12.35 9.90
C THR A 8 1.91 11.37 8.78
N ARG A 9 2.92 11.08 7.95
CA ARG A 9 3.08 9.84 7.17
C ARG A 9 1.78 9.05 7.12
N LEU A 10 0.99 9.21 6.05
CA LEU A 10 -0.21 8.42 5.78
C LEU A 10 0.08 6.98 6.20
N ASP A 11 -0.45 6.58 7.35
CA ASP A 11 -0.18 5.25 7.87
C ASP A 11 -1.11 4.33 7.11
N LEU A 12 -0.58 3.85 5.97
CA LEU A 12 -1.29 2.92 5.10
C LEU A 12 -1.68 1.63 5.83
N GLN A 13 -1.16 1.38 7.04
CA GLN A 13 -1.57 0.26 7.89
C GLN A 13 -2.78 0.60 8.78
N GLU A 14 -2.96 1.86 9.19
CA GLU A 14 -4.15 2.30 9.95
C GLU A 14 -5.37 2.55 9.05
N GLU A 15 -5.15 2.91 7.80
CA GLU A 15 -6.21 3.19 6.82
C GLU A 15 -7.18 2.00 6.59
N PRO A 16 -6.73 0.74 6.44
CA PRO A 16 -7.62 -0.42 6.33
C PRO A 16 -8.58 -0.56 7.51
N THR A 17 -8.10 -0.36 8.73
CA THR A 17 -8.92 -0.50 9.95
C THR A 17 -10.01 0.57 10.01
N ARG A 18 -9.69 1.81 9.61
CA ARG A 18 -10.67 2.90 9.57
C ARG A 18 -11.69 2.69 8.45
N ASN A 19 -11.24 2.17 7.31
CA ASN A 19 -12.10 1.89 6.18
C ASN A 19 -13.08 0.75 6.49
N ASP A 20 -12.63 -0.31 7.15
CA ASP A 20 -13.50 -1.40 7.62
C ASP A 20 -14.58 -0.88 8.57
N ALA A 21 -14.23 0.00 9.51
CA ALA A 21 -15.21 0.65 10.39
C ALA A 21 -16.23 1.48 9.59
N ALA A 22 -15.79 2.23 8.58
CA ALA A 22 -16.68 3.00 7.71
C ALA A 22 -17.63 2.09 6.91
N ARG A 23 -17.14 0.97 6.37
CA ARG A 23 -17.95 -0.01 5.65
C ARG A 23 -18.99 -0.68 6.55
N GLN A 24 -18.64 -1.00 7.79
CA GLN A 24 -19.61 -1.52 8.78
C GLN A 24 -20.73 -0.52 9.05
N ILE A 25 -20.40 0.77 9.19
CA ILE A 25 -21.39 1.84 9.37
C ILE A 25 -22.31 1.94 8.14
N VAL A 26 -21.74 1.95 6.92
CA VAL A 26 -22.51 2.01 5.66
C VAL A 26 -23.43 0.80 5.50
N ALA A 27 -22.97 -0.40 5.84
CA ALA A 27 -23.79 -1.60 5.84
C ALA A 27 -24.98 -1.46 6.82
N GLY A 28 -24.75 -0.92 8.01
CA GLY A 28 -25.81 -0.59 8.97
C GLY A 28 -26.86 0.38 8.40
N PHE A 29 -26.43 1.42 7.69
CA PHE A 29 -27.37 2.35 7.04
C PHE A 29 -28.12 1.74 5.85
N ALA A 30 -27.49 0.85 5.08
CA ALA A 30 -28.15 0.14 3.99
C ALA A 30 -29.30 -0.74 4.49
N THR A 31 -29.13 -1.39 5.65
CA THR A 31 -30.17 -2.23 6.25
C THR A 31 -31.33 -1.41 6.85
N THR A 32 -31.05 -0.23 7.40
CA THR A 32 -32.05 0.63 8.06
C THR A 32 -32.81 1.55 7.11
N LEU A 33 -32.21 1.93 5.98
CA LEU A 33 -32.79 2.85 4.99
C LEU A 33 -32.82 2.22 3.58
N PRO A 34 -33.63 1.18 3.35
CA PRO A 34 -33.61 0.40 2.10
C PRO A 34 -34.06 1.21 0.88
N THR A 35 -34.87 2.25 1.04
CA THR A 35 -35.26 3.17 -0.06
C THR A 35 -34.09 3.98 -0.61
N ARG A 36 -32.94 4.00 0.08
CA ARG A 36 -31.70 4.69 -0.34
C ARG A 36 -30.55 3.73 -0.68
N THR A 37 -30.83 2.44 -0.85
CA THR A 37 -29.82 1.39 -1.07
C THR A 37 -28.81 1.72 -2.17
N ASN A 38 -29.21 2.40 -3.24
CA ASN A 38 -28.28 2.77 -4.32
C ASN A 38 -27.15 3.69 -3.85
N TYR A 39 -27.45 4.69 -3.01
CA TYR A 39 -26.43 5.59 -2.46
C TYR A 39 -25.47 4.84 -1.54
N TRP A 40 -25.98 3.96 -0.68
CA TRP A 40 -25.16 3.16 0.22
C TRP A 40 -24.24 2.21 -0.53
N ARG A 41 -24.72 1.60 -1.62
CA ARG A 41 -23.90 0.77 -2.50
C ARG A 41 -22.77 1.58 -3.15
N THR A 42 -23.07 2.77 -3.67
CA THR A 42 -22.02 3.65 -4.25
C THR A 42 -20.95 3.98 -3.21
N ILE A 43 -21.34 4.28 -1.96
CA ILE A 43 -20.39 4.59 -0.89
C ILE A 43 -19.56 3.34 -0.54
N ASP A 44 -20.17 2.17 -0.39
CA ASP A 44 -19.43 0.93 -0.11
C ASP A 44 -18.43 0.58 -1.21
N THR A 45 -18.80 0.74 -2.48
CA THR A 45 -17.88 0.55 -3.62
C THR A 45 -16.71 1.54 -3.55
N ALA A 46 -16.97 2.83 -3.31
CA ALA A 46 -15.90 3.82 -3.19
C ALA A 46 -14.95 3.53 -2.02
N LEU A 47 -15.48 3.03 -0.89
CA LEU A 47 -14.69 2.60 0.26
C LEU A 47 -13.83 1.37 -0.07
N ALA A 48 -14.37 0.40 -0.83
CA ALA A 48 -13.59 -0.73 -1.33
C ALA A 48 -12.44 -0.26 -2.25
N ASP A 49 -12.72 0.62 -3.22
CA ASP A 49 -11.72 1.16 -4.13
C ASP A 49 -10.58 1.88 -3.40
N ILE A 50 -10.88 2.62 -2.32
CA ILE A 50 -9.87 3.27 -1.48
C ILE A 50 -8.96 2.23 -0.80
N THR A 51 -9.53 1.12 -0.31
CA THR A 51 -8.75 0.04 0.31
C THR A 51 -7.80 -0.59 -0.70
N ASP A 52 -8.30 -0.87 -1.91
CA ASP A 52 -7.50 -1.48 -2.97
C ASP A 52 -6.38 -0.55 -3.43
N LEU A 53 -6.65 0.75 -3.54
CA LEU A 53 -5.63 1.76 -3.86
C LEU A 53 -4.56 1.85 -2.75
N ALA A 54 -4.97 1.86 -1.48
CA ALA A 54 -4.04 1.91 -0.36
C ALA A 54 -3.13 0.68 -0.32
N ASN A 55 -3.69 -0.51 -0.55
CA ASN A 55 -2.93 -1.76 -0.64
C ASN A 55 -1.95 -1.74 -1.82
N THR A 56 -2.39 -1.24 -2.99
CA THR A 56 -1.53 -1.11 -4.18
C THR A 56 -0.38 -0.15 -3.94
N LEU A 57 -0.65 0.98 -3.29
CA LEU A 57 0.38 1.96 -2.93
C LEU A 57 1.39 1.38 -1.92
N ALA A 58 0.91 0.67 -0.91
CA ALA A 58 1.77 0.02 0.09
C ALA A 58 2.70 -1.01 -0.56
N ARG A 59 2.19 -1.86 -1.45
CA ARG A 59 2.99 -2.83 -2.22
C ARG A 59 4.03 -2.13 -3.10
N THR A 60 3.61 -1.12 -3.86
CA THR A 60 4.54 -0.34 -4.72
C THR A 60 5.65 0.32 -3.91
N HIS A 61 5.35 0.80 -2.69
CA HIS A 61 6.36 1.37 -1.80
C HIS A 61 7.35 0.31 -1.28
N LEU A 62 6.91 -0.92 -1.02
CA LEU A 62 7.78 -2.04 -0.65
C LEU A 62 8.67 -2.44 -1.83
N ASP A 63 8.11 -2.66 -3.02
CA ASP A 63 8.86 -2.97 -4.24
C ASP A 63 9.98 -1.94 -4.50
N TYR A 64 9.70 -0.65 -4.28
CA TYR A 64 10.71 0.40 -4.43
C TYR A 64 11.79 0.33 -3.35
N ALA A 65 11.42 0.05 -2.10
CA ALA A 65 12.37 -0.09 -1.00
C ALA A 65 13.32 -1.28 -1.22
N ASP A 66 12.78 -2.39 -1.70
CA ASP A 66 13.54 -3.62 -1.99
C ASP A 66 14.49 -3.42 -3.18
N LEU A 67 14.04 -2.76 -4.26
CA LEU A 67 14.92 -2.34 -5.36
C LEU A 67 16.04 -1.42 -4.91
N LEU A 68 15.75 -0.45 -4.03
CA LEU A 68 16.76 0.45 -3.50
C LEU A 68 17.78 -0.31 -2.63
N ALA A 69 17.32 -1.30 -1.86
CA ALA A 69 18.20 -2.18 -1.09
C ALA A 69 19.09 -3.02 -2.02
N ALA A 70 18.53 -3.63 -3.06
CA ALA A 70 19.28 -4.39 -4.06
C ALA A 70 20.32 -3.51 -4.79
N ALA A 71 19.96 -2.30 -5.20
CA ALA A 71 20.89 -1.35 -5.82
C ALA A 71 22.05 -0.98 -4.88
N ARG A 72 21.78 -0.78 -3.59
CA ARG A 72 22.82 -0.53 -2.58
C ARG A 72 23.70 -1.75 -2.36
N ALA A 73 23.13 -2.95 -2.34
CA ALA A 73 23.88 -4.20 -2.24
C ALA A 73 24.82 -4.38 -3.45
N THR A 74 24.33 -4.15 -4.66
CA THR A 74 25.14 -4.15 -5.89
C THR A 74 26.32 -3.18 -5.81
N LEU A 75 26.11 -1.96 -5.31
CA LEU A 75 27.20 -0.98 -5.16
C LEU A 75 28.23 -1.43 -4.13
N GLY A 76 27.78 -1.98 -2.99
CA GLY A 76 28.68 -2.56 -1.97
C GLY A 76 29.50 -3.71 -2.53
N ALA A 77 28.84 -4.69 -3.14
CA ALA A 77 29.46 -5.85 -3.78
C ALA A 77 30.49 -5.45 -4.84
N HIS A 78 30.21 -4.42 -5.64
CA HIS A 78 31.16 -3.90 -6.62
C HIS A 78 32.42 -3.32 -5.97
N LEU A 79 32.26 -2.57 -4.87
CA LEU A 79 33.39 -1.99 -4.12
C LEU A 79 34.22 -3.06 -3.42
N ASP A 80 33.58 -4.14 -2.98
CA ASP A 80 34.24 -5.29 -2.35
C ASP A 80 34.91 -6.23 -3.36
N GLY A 81 34.71 -5.99 -4.66
CA GLY A 81 35.31 -6.78 -5.74
C GLY A 81 34.64 -8.13 -5.99
N GLU A 82 33.36 -8.27 -5.63
CA GLU A 82 32.57 -9.46 -5.93
C GLU A 82 32.47 -9.68 -7.46
N ASP A 83 32.49 -10.95 -7.89
CA ASP A 83 32.56 -11.32 -9.31
C ASP A 83 31.28 -10.93 -10.10
N ASP A 84 30.10 -10.98 -9.45
CA ASP A 84 28.82 -10.63 -10.06
C ASP A 84 27.91 -9.77 -9.15
N PRO A 85 28.25 -8.48 -8.95
CA PRO A 85 27.47 -7.57 -8.12
C PRO A 85 26.06 -7.28 -8.67
N LEU A 86 25.84 -7.52 -9.98
CA LEU A 86 24.55 -7.27 -10.64
C LEU A 86 23.54 -8.39 -10.36
N SER A 87 23.95 -9.49 -9.74
CA SER A 87 23.06 -10.58 -9.31
C SER A 87 21.93 -10.07 -8.41
N TYR A 88 22.24 -9.29 -7.37
CA TYR A 88 21.25 -8.72 -6.43
C TYR A 88 20.11 -7.97 -7.12
N LEU A 89 20.43 -7.13 -8.12
CA LEU A 89 19.43 -6.34 -8.83
C LEU A 89 18.61 -7.19 -9.81
N ARG A 90 19.20 -8.22 -10.41
CA ARG A 90 18.49 -9.16 -11.27
C ARG A 90 17.53 -10.04 -10.46
N ASP A 91 17.97 -10.52 -9.31
CA ASP A 91 17.17 -11.36 -8.43
C ASP A 91 15.96 -10.58 -7.91
N GLU A 92 16.14 -9.32 -7.49
CA GLU A 92 15.05 -8.45 -7.06
C GLU A 92 14.06 -8.17 -8.20
N LEU A 93 14.54 -7.84 -9.40
CA LEU A 93 13.67 -7.65 -10.57
C LEU A 93 12.92 -8.92 -10.96
N GLN A 94 13.52 -10.09 -10.74
CA GLN A 94 12.87 -11.37 -10.97
C GLN A 94 11.80 -11.67 -9.90
N ALA A 95 12.08 -11.39 -8.63
CA ALA A 95 11.13 -11.51 -7.53
C ALA A 95 9.88 -10.66 -7.77
N GLN A 96 10.04 -9.38 -8.11
CA GLN A 96 8.92 -8.48 -8.41
C GLN A 96 8.10 -8.87 -9.64
N ARG A 97 8.69 -9.58 -10.60
CA ARG A 97 7.96 -10.13 -11.75
C ARG A 97 7.14 -11.36 -11.39
N ALA A 98 7.58 -12.13 -10.39
CA ALA A 98 6.86 -13.31 -9.92
C ALA A 98 5.68 -12.96 -9.02
N ASP A 99 5.75 -11.82 -8.32
CA ASP A 99 4.70 -11.33 -7.41
C ASP A 99 3.58 -10.51 -8.11
N ARG A 100 3.70 -10.27 -9.43
CA ARG A 100 2.69 -9.62 -10.27
C ARG A 100 1.79 -10.61 -10.99
#